data_AF-A0A8H6K9S4-F1
#
_entry.id   AF-A0A8H6K9S4-F1
#
_cell.length_a   1.000
_cell.length_b   1.000
_cell.length_c   1.000
_cell.angle_alpha   90.00
_cell.angle_beta   90.00
_cell.angle_gamma   90.00
#
_symmetry.space_group_name_H-M   'P 1'
#
loop_
_entity.id
_entity.type
_entity.pdbx_description
1 polymer ?
#
loop_
_entity_poly.entity_id
_entity_poly.type
_entity_poly.pdbx_seq_one_letter_code
_entity_poly.pdbx_strand_id
1 'polypeptide(L)'
;MVFSLSNRPKLSRASAPKSRNGCKECRRRHIKCDQARPYCMRCVKSGRVCEGYLDTASYLPPKTGDVAVRQHQRILPTSQRPAVRIFKVPGYETALFDEQRHWDSFQSFVFSIEDGETLMRDDTAVNTPQFTQSRPDASAARAVCCGLGALHNSLNPILQSDKASEEYSAALEHCGRAMRTIYKLKPTTNSLPSIILSSLLFIAFEFLTGNIEAAVKHHNHSVALMWQYIDLLIELQGVPLERLSFSDMDRSMFDSIERLDTLPWIQGFGAEGIKVSSPMRNFPHNCRHRLNVGDIPERFGHVHEAFTWWHVTQHAMMHALHEIKTSSNPTESQRDAAFAECAELLQSWHSAFAPLLHRTKIYRTSYGSAWTQAMTLEALYVETLSALRSRYKQDSNVLPAVESVYRELLRHCMQLARENQLRGFETVVLENSIIRPVVFVLFKTQDPDIVKEARAVLERAAGGMNMSLLILHLWDVRNRVKSEKYLMLAWGWFFTTTGCSSGAHVFDGVR
;
A
#
# COMPACT_ATOMS: atom_id res chain seq x y z
N MET A 1 -35.24 21.15 -50.68
CA MET A 1 -35.76 20.44 -51.87
C MET A 1 -34.53 20.06 -52.70
N VAL A 2 -34.17 18.83 -53.06
CA VAL A 2 -34.87 17.55 -53.26
C VAL A 2 -33.87 16.39 -53.06
N PHE A 3 -34.43 15.20 -52.84
CA PHE A 3 -33.92 13.86 -52.54
C PHE A 3 -32.79 13.24 -53.40
N SER A 4 -32.17 12.23 -52.76
CA SER A 4 -31.25 11.18 -53.23
C SER A 4 -31.72 10.42 -54.48
N LEU A 5 -30.76 9.90 -55.28
CA LEU A 5 -30.90 8.57 -55.89
C LEU A 5 -29.59 7.76 -55.90
N SER A 6 -29.81 6.45 -55.78
CA SER A 6 -28.96 5.37 -55.34
C SER A 6 -28.33 4.56 -56.49
N ASN A 7 -27.22 3.88 -56.17
CA ASN A 7 -26.70 2.65 -56.77
C ASN A 7 -26.11 2.65 -58.21
N ARG A 8 -24.79 2.41 -58.29
CA ARG A 8 -24.19 1.56 -59.34
C ARG A 8 -23.56 0.32 -58.70
N PRO A 9 -23.79 -0.90 -59.24
CA PRO A 9 -23.17 -2.12 -58.71
C PRO A 9 -21.72 -2.24 -59.17
N LYS A 10 -20.80 -2.58 -58.26
CA LYS A 10 -19.44 -3.04 -58.59
C LYS A 10 -19.41 -4.56 -58.63
N LEU A 11 -18.97 -5.12 -59.76
CA LEU A 11 -18.76 -6.55 -59.97
C LEU A 11 -17.70 -7.09 -59.00
N SER A 12 -18.08 -8.07 -58.17
CA SER A 12 -17.15 -8.77 -57.28
C SER A 12 -16.44 -9.91 -58.04
N ARG A 13 -15.11 -9.98 -57.91
CA ARG A 13 -14.33 -11.14 -58.37
C ARG A 13 -14.78 -12.42 -57.67
N ALA A 14 -14.85 -13.52 -58.43
CA ALA A 14 -15.19 -14.85 -57.92
C ALA A 14 -14.32 -15.24 -56.72
N SER A 15 -14.96 -15.54 -55.59
CA SER A 15 -14.31 -15.99 -54.36
C SER A 15 -14.13 -17.50 -54.40
N ALA A 16 -12.88 -17.96 -54.59
CA ALA A 16 -12.55 -19.35 -54.29
C ALA A 16 -12.66 -19.58 -52.76
N PRO A 17 -13.15 -20.75 -52.31
CA PRO A 17 -13.31 -21.04 -50.88
C PRO A 17 -11.96 -20.99 -50.17
N LYS A 18 -11.84 -20.08 -49.20
CA LYS A 18 -10.63 -19.92 -48.38
C LYS A 18 -10.44 -21.17 -47.51
N SER A 19 -9.28 -21.83 -47.61
CA SER A 19 -8.99 -23.03 -46.81
C SER A 19 -9.09 -22.72 -45.32
N ARG A 20 -10.05 -23.38 -44.64
CA ARG A 20 -10.45 -23.10 -43.26
C ARG A 20 -9.44 -23.59 -42.21
N ASN A 21 -8.34 -24.22 -42.63
CA ASN A 21 -7.37 -24.91 -41.78
C ASN A 21 -5.93 -24.36 -41.88
N GLY A 22 -5.72 -23.18 -42.46
CA GLY A 22 -4.38 -22.55 -42.48
C GLY A 22 -3.94 -22.04 -41.11
N CYS A 23 -2.62 -21.89 -40.87
CA CYS A 23 -2.10 -21.28 -39.66
C CYS A 23 -2.54 -19.80 -39.57
N LYS A 24 -2.57 -19.24 -38.36
CA LYS A 24 -3.05 -17.86 -38.10
C LYS A 24 -2.30 -16.83 -38.96
N GLU A 25 -0.98 -16.96 -39.06
CA GLU A 25 -0.15 -16.00 -39.78
C GLU A 25 -0.35 -16.07 -41.31
N CYS A 26 -0.50 -17.27 -41.89
CA CYS A 26 -0.85 -17.39 -43.31
C CYS A 26 -2.26 -16.87 -43.62
N ARG A 27 -3.23 -17.03 -42.70
CA ARG A 27 -4.57 -16.45 -42.85
C ARG A 27 -4.53 -14.93 -42.81
N ARG A 28 -3.81 -14.34 -41.85
CA ARG A 28 -3.64 -12.88 -41.73
C ARG A 28 -3.02 -12.30 -42.99
N ARG A 29 -2.06 -13.03 -43.58
CA ARG A 29 -1.39 -12.66 -44.83
C ARG A 29 -2.22 -12.95 -46.09
N HIS A 30 -3.40 -13.56 -45.96
CA HIS A 30 -4.24 -13.99 -47.09
C HIS A 30 -3.52 -14.86 -48.13
N ILE A 31 -2.57 -15.70 -47.70
CA ILE A 31 -1.85 -16.65 -48.55
C ILE A 31 -2.21 -18.10 -48.20
N LYS A 32 -2.12 -19.01 -49.17
CA LYS A 32 -2.36 -20.44 -48.95
C LYS A 32 -1.30 -21.01 -48.00
N CYS A 33 -1.74 -21.64 -46.92
CA CYS A 33 -0.89 -22.34 -45.96
C CYS A 33 -0.62 -23.77 -46.45
N ASP A 34 0.60 -24.26 -46.25
CA ASP A 34 1.04 -25.63 -46.53
C ASP A 34 0.64 -26.63 -45.44
N GLN A 35 0.07 -26.15 -44.32
CA GLN A 35 -0.49 -26.96 -43.22
C GLN A 35 0.48 -27.91 -42.49
N ALA A 36 1.79 -27.77 -42.72
CA ALA A 36 2.81 -28.52 -41.96
C ALA A 36 2.77 -28.17 -40.46
N ARG A 37 2.94 -29.18 -39.60
CA ARG A 37 2.93 -29.06 -38.13
C ARG A 37 4.31 -29.44 -37.56
N PRO A 38 4.80 -28.79 -36.49
CA PRO A 38 4.13 -27.77 -35.68
C PRO A 38 4.09 -26.36 -36.31
N TYR A 39 4.96 -26.07 -37.28
CA TYR A 39 5.03 -24.77 -37.97
C TYR A 39 4.95 -24.96 -39.48
N CYS A 40 4.27 -24.03 -40.17
CA CYS A 40 4.17 -24.10 -41.63
C CYS A 40 5.49 -23.65 -42.29
N MET A 41 5.91 -24.33 -43.36
CA MET A 41 7.19 -24.06 -44.02
C MET A 41 7.21 -22.69 -44.69
N ARG A 42 6.04 -22.13 -45.03
CA ARG A 42 5.94 -20.77 -45.57
C ARG A 42 6.30 -19.69 -44.56
N CYS A 43 5.91 -19.84 -43.31
CA CYS A 43 6.31 -18.91 -42.26
C CYS A 43 7.81 -19.05 -41.95
N VAL A 44 8.28 -20.29 -41.80
CA VAL A 44 9.69 -20.61 -41.52
C VAL A 44 10.62 -20.07 -42.61
N LYS A 45 10.36 -20.36 -43.89
CA LYS A 45 11.18 -19.84 -45.00
C LYS A 45 11.13 -18.32 -45.15
N SER A 46 10.06 -17.67 -44.68
CA SER A 46 9.94 -16.21 -44.69
C SER A 46 10.54 -15.52 -43.45
N GLY A 47 11.18 -16.28 -42.55
CA GLY A 47 11.78 -15.77 -41.31
C GLY A 47 10.77 -15.26 -40.29
N ARG A 48 9.50 -15.69 -40.35
CA ARG A 48 8.43 -15.24 -39.46
C ARG A 48 8.01 -16.33 -38.48
N VAL A 49 7.71 -15.92 -37.25
CA VAL A 49 7.19 -16.82 -36.20
C VAL A 49 5.79 -17.30 -36.61
N CYS A 50 5.58 -18.62 -36.62
CA CYS A 50 4.32 -19.23 -36.99
C CYS A 50 3.46 -19.48 -35.73
N GLU A 51 2.42 -18.67 -35.53
CA GLU A 51 1.53 -18.73 -34.35
C GLU A 51 0.58 -19.96 -34.30
N GLY A 52 0.84 -20.98 -35.11
CA GLY A 52 0.07 -22.24 -35.11
C GLY A 52 -1.33 -22.15 -35.77
N TYR A 53 -2.12 -23.21 -35.60
CA TYR A 53 -3.44 -23.41 -36.22
C TYR A 53 -4.56 -23.11 -35.21
N LEU A 54 -5.77 -22.76 -35.69
CA LEU A 54 -6.94 -22.54 -34.83
C LEU A 54 -7.63 -23.88 -34.55
N ASP A 55 -7.78 -24.26 -33.27
CA ASP A 55 -8.57 -25.43 -32.87
C ASP A 55 -10.07 -25.10 -32.88
N THR A 56 -10.83 -25.81 -33.72
CA THR A 56 -12.27 -25.64 -33.88
C THR A 56 -13.04 -26.48 -32.86
N ALA A 57 -13.27 -25.95 -31.65
CA ALA A 57 -14.17 -26.59 -30.68
C ALA A 57 -14.75 -25.63 -29.62
N SER A 58 -15.41 -24.53 -30.02
CA SER A 58 -16.21 -23.71 -29.08
C SER A 58 -17.08 -22.65 -29.76
N TYR A 59 -18.18 -23.05 -30.41
CA TYR A 59 -19.33 -22.16 -30.66
C TYR A 59 -20.64 -22.96 -30.74
N LEU A 60 -21.32 -23.11 -29.60
CA LEU A 60 -22.78 -23.33 -29.52
C LEU A 60 -23.33 -22.49 -28.35
N PRO A 61 -24.50 -21.82 -28.47
CA PRO A 61 -25.07 -20.97 -27.42
C PRO A 61 -25.95 -21.79 -26.43
N PRO A 62 -26.18 -21.30 -25.18
CA PRO A 62 -26.79 -22.09 -24.11
C PRO A 62 -28.32 -21.95 -24.02
N LYS A 63 -29.01 -23.01 -23.58
CA LYS A 63 -30.43 -23.00 -23.15
C LYS A 63 -30.52 -23.20 -21.62
N THR A 64 -31.55 -22.59 -21.06
CA THR A 64 -31.94 -22.42 -19.64
C THR A 64 -32.27 -23.70 -18.87
N GLY A 65 -32.00 -23.73 -17.55
CA GLY A 65 -32.67 -24.60 -16.57
C GLY A 65 -31.78 -25.18 -15.45
N ASP A 66 -32.00 -24.68 -14.22
CA ASP A 66 -31.88 -25.30 -12.89
C ASP A 66 -30.60 -26.02 -12.35
N VAL A 67 -30.22 -25.51 -11.16
CA VAL A 67 -29.78 -26.21 -9.92
C VAL A 67 -28.34 -26.78 -9.82
N ALA A 68 -27.60 -26.10 -8.96
CA ALA A 68 -26.65 -26.56 -7.93
C ALA A 68 -25.35 -27.34 -8.25
N VAL A 69 -24.24 -26.63 -7.98
CA VAL A 69 -23.07 -27.00 -7.15
C VAL A 69 -22.28 -28.28 -7.55
N ARG A 70 -21.09 -28.11 -8.14
CA ARG A 70 -19.75 -28.25 -7.51
C ARG A 70 -18.60 -28.19 -8.54
N GLN A 71 -17.71 -27.22 -8.31
CA GLN A 71 -16.24 -27.25 -8.46
C GLN A 71 -15.62 -27.78 -9.76
N HIS A 72 -14.96 -26.90 -10.52
CA HIS A 72 -13.48 -26.83 -10.56
C HIS A 72 -13.04 -25.49 -11.17
N GLN A 73 -12.22 -24.76 -10.41
CA GLN A 73 -11.71 -23.44 -10.73
C GLN A 73 -10.83 -23.47 -12.00
N ARG A 74 -11.12 -22.57 -12.95
CA ARG A 74 -10.13 -22.10 -13.93
C ARG A 74 -9.77 -20.66 -13.58
N ILE A 75 -8.55 -20.54 -13.06
CA ILE A 75 -7.80 -19.31 -12.84
C ILE A 75 -7.83 -18.47 -14.12
N LEU A 76 -8.44 -17.28 -14.03
CA LEU A 76 -8.34 -16.24 -15.05
C LEU A 76 -6.95 -15.59 -14.97
N PRO A 77 -6.42 -15.08 -16.10
CA PRO A 77 -5.14 -14.41 -16.13
C PRO A 77 -5.19 -13.15 -15.26
N THR A 78 -4.11 -12.98 -14.51
CA THR A 78 -3.67 -11.80 -13.78
C THR A 78 -4.27 -10.51 -14.33
N SER A 79 -5.02 -9.80 -13.49
CA SER A 79 -5.28 -8.38 -13.69
C SER A 79 -3.93 -7.67 -13.80
N GLN A 80 -3.52 -7.40 -15.04
CA GLN A 80 -2.56 -6.34 -15.32
C GLN A 80 -3.22 -5.07 -14.79
N ARG A 81 -2.76 -4.57 -13.63
CA ARG A 81 -3.03 -3.19 -13.26
C ARG A 81 -2.31 -2.34 -14.31
N PRO A 82 -3.00 -1.56 -15.15
CA PRO A 82 -2.31 -0.55 -15.94
C PRO A 82 -1.61 0.40 -14.96
N ALA A 83 -0.48 1.01 -15.34
CA ALA A 83 0.07 2.13 -14.60
C ALA A 83 -0.99 3.25 -14.60
N VAL A 84 -1.73 3.39 -13.50
CA VAL A 84 -2.90 4.27 -13.43
C VAL A 84 -2.44 5.69 -13.11
N ARG A 85 -2.11 6.46 -14.15
CA ARG A 85 -2.46 7.90 -14.21
C ARG A 85 -3.84 8.12 -14.82
N ILE A 86 -4.65 7.06 -14.86
CA ILE A 86 -5.97 7.12 -15.44
C ILE A 86 -6.91 7.37 -14.27
N PHE A 87 -7.18 8.65 -13.98
CA PHE A 87 -8.39 9.01 -13.26
C PHE A 87 -9.53 8.19 -13.85
N LYS A 88 -10.30 7.49 -13.00
CA LYS A 88 -11.38 6.59 -13.43
C LYS A 88 -12.42 7.34 -14.29
N VAL A 89 -12.42 8.68 -14.22
CA VAL A 89 -13.26 9.60 -15.00
C VAL A 89 -12.42 10.83 -15.40
N PRO A 90 -12.49 11.33 -16.65
CA PRO A 90 -11.87 12.60 -17.03
C PRO A 90 -12.49 13.77 -16.25
N GLY A 91 -11.67 14.51 -15.48
CA GLY A 91 -12.07 15.74 -14.80
C GLY A 91 -11.73 16.99 -15.61
N TYR A 92 -12.43 18.10 -15.37
CA TYR A 92 -12.05 19.42 -15.89
C TYR A 92 -10.96 20.04 -14.99
N GLU A 93 -9.76 19.46 -15.05
CA GLU A 93 -8.66 19.71 -14.11
C GLU A 93 -8.32 21.21 -13.92
N THR A 94 -8.49 22.03 -14.95
CA THR A 94 -8.21 23.47 -14.90
C THR A 94 -9.23 24.32 -14.15
N ALA A 95 -10.45 23.83 -13.88
CA ALA A 95 -11.43 24.61 -13.08
C ALA A 95 -11.47 24.21 -11.60
N LEU A 96 -10.66 23.24 -11.18
CA LEU A 96 -10.51 22.84 -9.77
C LEU A 96 -9.43 23.64 -9.03
N PHE A 97 -8.52 24.26 -9.77
CA PHE A 97 -7.37 25.00 -9.23
C PHE A 97 -7.42 26.44 -9.73
N ASP A 98 -7.49 27.39 -8.79
CA ASP A 98 -7.56 28.82 -9.11
C ASP A 98 -6.26 29.38 -9.71
N GLU A 99 -5.13 28.70 -9.47
CA GLU A 99 -3.78 29.15 -9.83
C GLU A 99 -2.94 27.98 -10.35
N GLN A 100 -2.07 28.25 -11.33
CA GLN A 100 -1.15 27.26 -11.90
C GLN A 100 -0.25 26.64 -10.82
N ARG A 101 0.20 27.44 -9.84
CA ARG A 101 1.02 26.96 -8.73
C ARG A 101 0.31 25.86 -7.92
N HIS A 102 -1.00 25.98 -7.71
CA HIS A 102 -1.78 24.95 -7.01
C HIS A 102 -1.82 23.63 -7.79
N TRP A 103 -1.93 23.73 -9.11
CA TRP A 103 -1.89 22.57 -9.99
C TRP A 103 -0.51 21.90 -9.95
N ASP A 104 0.57 22.67 -10.07
CA ASP A 104 1.94 22.14 -10.06
C ASP A 104 2.25 21.43 -8.72
N SER A 105 1.84 22.01 -7.59
CA SER A 105 1.93 21.37 -6.27
C SER A 105 1.09 20.11 -6.18
N PHE A 106 -0.15 20.10 -6.71
CA PHE A 106 -0.99 18.91 -6.72
C PHE A 106 -0.40 17.79 -7.59
N GLN A 107 0.17 18.14 -8.76
CA GLN A 107 0.86 17.18 -9.60
C GLN A 107 2.06 16.59 -8.84
N SER A 108 2.89 17.43 -8.24
CA SER A 108 4.03 17.00 -7.42
C SER A 108 3.61 16.00 -6.34
N PHE A 109 2.46 16.23 -5.68
CA PHE A 109 1.87 15.29 -4.75
C PHE A 109 1.49 13.94 -5.40
N VAL A 110 0.80 13.95 -6.54
CA VAL A 110 0.44 12.72 -7.27
C VAL A 110 1.68 11.91 -7.63
N PHE A 111 2.74 12.55 -8.15
CA PHE A 111 4.02 11.89 -8.42
C PHE A 111 4.62 11.28 -7.13
N SER A 112 4.68 12.06 -6.04
CA SER A 112 5.26 11.59 -4.78
C SER A 112 4.50 10.42 -4.14
N ILE A 113 3.19 10.27 -4.38
CA ILE A 113 2.43 9.09 -3.93
C ILE A 113 2.75 7.86 -4.78
N GLU A 114 2.91 8.03 -6.10
CA GLU A 114 3.24 6.93 -7.01
C GLU A 114 4.56 6.27 -6.59
N ASP A 115 5.54 7.09 -6.20
CA ASP A 115 6.86 6.66 -5.72
C ASP A 115 6.79 6.24 -4.22
N GLY A 116 5.83 6.80 -3.49
CA GLY A 116 5.60 6.53 -2.07
C GLY A 116 6.64 7.23 -1.20
N GLU A 117 6.71 8.53 -1.35
CA GLU A 117 7.65 9.41 -0.65
C GLU A 117 6.94 10.25 0.42
N THR A 118 5.65 10.54 0.21
CA THR A 118 4.85 11.44 1.06
C THR A 118 3.78 10.74 1.90
N LEU A 119 3.05 9.77 1.33
CA LEU A 119 1.97 9.05 2.01
C LEU A 119 2.17 7.54 1.93
N MET A 120 1.92 6.85 3.05
CA MET A 120 1.86 5.39 3.09
C MET A 120 1.15 4.85 1.86
N ARG A 121 1.79 3.95 1.11
CA ARG A 121 1.20 3.39 -0.11
C ARG A 121 0.15 2.35 0.24
N ASP A 122 -0.98 2.83 0.73
CA ASP A 122 -2.19 2.07 1.00
C ASP A 122 -3.30 2.47 0.02
N ASP A 123 -4.46 1.84 0.17
CA ASP A 123 -5.60 2.13 -0.69
C ASP A 123 -6.11 3.57 -0.49
N THR A 124 -5.89 4.19 0.67
CA THR A 124 -6.23 5.59 0.93
C THR A 124 -5.41 6.52 0.07
N ALA A 125 -4.08 6.35 0.04
CA ALA A 125 -3.21 7.14 -0.83
C ALA A 125 -3.56 6.96 -2.32
N VAL A 126 -3.85 5.73 -2.76
CA VAL A 126 -4.23 5.43 -4.15
C VAL A 126 -5.57 6.08 -4.53
N ASN A 127 -6.55 6.09 -3.62
CA ASN A 127 -7.87 6.64 -3.88
C ASN A 127 -7.93 8.17 -3.70
N THR A 128 -6.96 8.77 -3.01
CA THR A 128 -6.93 10.21 -2.67
C THR A 128 -7.01 11.12 -3.90
N PRO A 129 -6.20 10.97 -4.97
CA PRO A 129 -6.28 11.84 -6.14
C PRO A 129 -7.67 11.83 -6.78
N GLN A 130 -8.26 10.64 -6.94
CA GLN A 130 -9.61 10.49 -7.50
C GLN A 130 -10.69 11.12 -6.60
N PHE A 131 -10.61 10.87 -5.29
CA PHE A 131 -11.55 11.42 -4.32
C PHE A 131 -11.51 12.96 -4.33
N THR A 132 -10.30 13.51 -4.30
CA THR A 132 -10.09 14.94 -4.24
C THR A 132 -10.43 15.66 -5.54
N GLN A 133 -10.37 15.02 -6.71
CA GLN A 133 -10.81 15.65 -7.96
C GLN A 133 -12.31 15.50 -8.24
N SER A 134 -12.91 14.37 -7.89
CA SER A 134 -14.31 14.07 -8.26
C SER A 134 -15.36 14.77 -7.39
N ARG A 135 -14.95 15.34 -6.25
CA ARG A 135 -15.86 15.87 -5.22
C ARG A 135 -15.71 17.38 -5.02
N PRO A 136 -16.77 18.19 -5.16
CA PRO A 136 -16.70 19.62 -4.88
C PRO A 136 -16.28 19.93 -3.43
N ASP A 137 -16.80 19.17 -2.48
CA ASP A 137 -16.59 19.24 -1.02
C ASP A 137 -15.18 18.77 -0.57
N ALA A 138 -14.39 18.20 -1.48
CA ALA A 138 -13.01 17.80 -1.22
C ALA A 138 -11.99 18.94 -1.38
N SER A 139 -12.42 20.21 -1.38
CA SER A 139 -11.54 21.38 -1.51
C SER A 139 -10.51 21.50 -0.38
N ALA A 140 -10.88 21.15 0.84
CA ALA A 140 -9.96 21.07 1.97
C ALA A 140 -8.86 20.03 1.72
N ALA A 141 -9.26 18.78 1.41
CA ALA A 141 -8.32 17.70 1.15
C ALA A 141 -7.42 17.99 -0.07
N ARG A 142 -7.96 18.60 -1.14
CA ARG A 142 -7.16 19.10 -2.28
C ARG A 142 -6.08 20.08 -1.84
N ALA A 143 -6.42 21.04 -0.99
CA ALA A 143 -5.44 21.99 -0.49
C ALA A 143 -4.35 21.32 0.35
N VAL A 144 -4.68 20.32 1.18
CA VAL A 144 -3.64 19.54 1.90
C VAL A 144 -2.76 18.74 0.92
N CYS A 145 -3.34 18.16 -0.13
CA CYS A 145 -2.58 17.48 -1.19
C CYS A 145 -1.57 18.43 -1.85
N CYS A 146 -1.99 19.65 -2.22
CA CYS A 146 -1.06 20.67 -2.71
C CYS A 146 0.03 20.99 -1.67
N GLY A 147 -0.34 21.12 -0.39
CA GLY A 147 0.62 21.37 0.70
C GLY A 147 1.68 20.28 0.81
N LEU A 148 1.29 19.01 0.72
CA LEU A 148 2.21 17.87 0.71
C LEU A 148 3.12 17.85 -0.52
N GLY A 149 2.61 18.20 -1.70
CA GLY A 149 3.43 18.28 -2.92
C GLY A 149 4.48 19.38 -2.87
N ALA A 150 4.12 20.58 -2.38
CA ALA A 150 5.07 21.67 -2.15
C ALA A 150 6.09 21.31 -1.05
N LEU A 151 5.63 20.67 0.04
CA LEU A 151 6.53 20.19 1.09
C LEU A 151 7.52 19.16 0.54
N HIS A 152 7.06 18.20 -0.25
CA HIS A 152 7.92 17.22 -0.91
C HIS A 152 9.01 17.91 -1.74
N ASN A 153 8.63 18.90 -2.55
CA ASN A 153 9.59 19.69 -3.33
C ASN A 153 10.60 20.36 -2.40
N SER A 154 10.17 21.04 -1.32
CA SER A 154 11.07 21.72 -0.38
C SER A 154 12.12 20.81 0.27
N LEU A 155 11.83 19.51 0.38
CA LEU A 155 12.72 18.50 0.98
C LEU A 155 13.69 17.90 -0.03
N ASN A 156 13.61 18.27 -1.32
CA ASN A 156 14.49 17.77 -2.35
C ASN A 156 15.90 18.36 -2.21
N PRO A 157 16.94 17.54 -1.95
CA PRO A 157 18.30 18.00 -1.66
C PRO A 157 18.99 18.65 -2.87
N ILE A 158 18.44 18.48 -4.07
CA ILE A 158 18.98 19.08 -5.31
C ILE A 158 18.53 20.54 -5.45
N LEU A 159 17.48 20.96 -4.74
CA LEU A 159 17.02 22.35 -4.79
C LEU A 159 17.96 23.30 -4.04
N GLN A 160 18.11 24.50 -4.60
CA GLN A 160 18.80 25.61 -3.95
C GLN A 160 18.02 26.05 -2.71
N SER A 161 18.73 26.50 -1.66
CA SER A 161 18.15 26.88 -0.36
C SER A 161 16.98 27.86 -0.48
N ASP A 162 17.08 28.83 -1.38
CA ASP A 162 16.08 29.88 -1.54
C ASP A 162 14.78 29.31 -2.12
N LYS A 163 14.90 28.44 -3.14
CA LYS A 163 13.75 27.75 -3.74
C LYS A 163 13.11 26.76 -2.77
N ALA A 164 13.91 26.05 -1.98
CA ALA A 164 13.39 25.16 -0.94
C ALA A 164 12.56 25.94 0.10
N SER A 165 13.02 27.14 0.49
CA SER A 165 12.28 28.03 1.39
C SER A 165 10.95 28.52 0.78
N GLU A 166 10.95 28.88 -0.50
CA GLU A 166 9.73 29.29 -1.23
C GLU A 166 8.70 28.16 -1.32
N GLU A 167 9.14 26.93 -1.61
CA GLU A 167 8.29 25.74 -1.64
C GLU A 167 7.72 25.42 -0.25
N TYR A 168 8.54 25.53 0.80
CA TYR A 168 8.08 25.35 2.17
C TYR A 168 7.04 26.40 2.59
N SER A 169 7.23 27.67 2.19
CA SER A 169 6.22 28.72 2.41
C SER A 169 4.91 28.41 1.69
N ALA A 170 4.99 27.93 0.43
CA ALA A 170 3.81 27.49 -0.33
C ALA A 170 3.06 26.37 0.38
N ALA A 171 3.80 25.40 0.94
CA ALA A 171 3.25 24.29 1.69
C ALA A 171 2.40 24.78 2.87
N LEU A 172 2.93 25.74 3.66
CA LEU A 172 2.21 26.34 4.78
C LEU A 172 0.98 27.15 4.34
N GLU A 173 1.06 27.90 3.23
CA GLU A 173 -0.08 28.63 2.66
C GLU A 173 -1.23 27.68 2.30
N HIS A 174 -0.91 26.54 1.68
CA HIS A 174 -1.88 25.50 1.34
C HIS A 174 -2.52 24.86 2.57
N CYS A 175 -1.72 24.55 3.60
CA CYS A 175 -2.24 24.08 4.89
C CYS A 175 -3.19 25.12 5.53
N GLY A 176 -2.81 26.40 5.52
CA GLY A 176 -3.65 27.48 6.02
C GLY A 176 -4.96 27.68 5.22
N ARG A 177 -4.95 27.40 3.90
CA ARG A 177 -6.17 27.36 3.07
C ARG A 177 -7.06 26.18 3.42
N ALA A 178 -6.48 24.99 3.60
CA ALA A 178 -7.21 23.79 3.99
C ALA A 178 -7.92 23.99 5.35
N MET A 179 -7.22 24.46 6.37
CA MET A 179 -7.79 24.72 7.71
C MET A 179 -8.94 25.74 7.66
N ARG A 180 -8.78 26.85 6.92
CA ARG A 180 -9.86 27.85 6.71
C ARG A 180 -11.09 27.26 6.02
N THR A 181 -10.87 26.30 5.12
CA THR A 181 -11.95 25.62 4.40
C THR A 181 -12.68 24.66 5.34
N ILE A 182 -11.95 23.83 6.09
CA ILE A 182 -12.50 22.91 7.10
C ILE A 182 -13.35 23.67 8.12
N TYR A 183 -12.87 24.80 8.62
CA TYR A 183 -13.59 25.62 9.60
C TYR A 183 -14.95 26.14 9.09
N LYS A 184 -15.11 26.31 7.78
CA LYS A 184 -16.37 26.76 7.17
C LYS A 184 -17.33 25.61 6.84
N LEU A 185 -16.85 24.37 6.81
CA LEU A 185 -17.67 23.21 6.48
C LEU A 185 -18.52 22.81 7.68
N LYS A 186 -19.81 22.57 7.44
CA LYS A 186 -20.68 21.92 8.42
C LYS A 186 -20.43 20.41 8.37
N PRO A 187 -20.40 19.68 9.51
CA PRO A 187 -20.27 18.23 9.51
C PRO A 187 -21.55 17.61 8.94
N THR A 188 -21.42 16.96 7.79
CA THR A 188 -22.50 16.25 7.08
C THR A 188 -21.94 14.96 6.52
N THR A 189 -22.79 14.02 6.11
CA THR A 189 -22.35 12.77 5.45
C THR A 189 -21.46 13.01 4.22
N ASN A 190 -21.64 14.13 3.52
CA ASN A 190 -20.82 14.46 2.36
C ASN A 190 -19.48 15.10 2.75
N SER A 191 -19.48 16.03 3.70
CA SER A 191 -18.26 16.77 4.09
C SER A 191 -17.35 15.99 5.02
N LEU A 192 -17.88 15.08 5.86
CA LEU A 192 -17.08 14.33 6.84
C LEU A 192 -15.96 13.51 6.19
N PRO A 193 -16.18 12.73 5.11
CA PRO A 193 -15.09 12.03 4.41
C PRO A 193 -13.93 12.94 3.98
N SER A 194 -14.23 14.15 3.50
CA SER A 194 -13.22 15.14 3.12
C SER A 194 -12.41 15.66 4.32
N ILE A 195 -13.07 15.88 5.46
CA ILE A 195 -12.42 16.33 6.70
C ILE A 195 -11.55 15.22 7.30
N ILE A 196 -12.06 13.98 7.33
CA ILE A 196 -11.32 12.79 7.79
C ILE A 196 -10.06 12.60 6.94
N LEU A 197 -10.21 12.63 5.61
CA LEU A 197 -9.08 12.54 4.70
C LEU A 197 -8.07 13.66 4.93
N SER A 198 -8.53 14.91 5.08
CA SER A 198 -7.65 16.04 5.36
C SER A 198 -6.85 15.81 6.65
N SER A 199 -7.48 15.28 7.69
CA SER A 199 -6.81 14.93 8.95
C SER A 199 -5.76 13.84 8.75
N LEU A 200 -6.05 12.79 7.98
CA LEU A 200 -5.08 11.75 7.61
C LEU A 200 -3.89 12.30 6.82
N LEU A 201 -4.14 13.21 5.87
CA LEU A 201 -3.09 13.87 5.09
C LEU A 201 -2.22 14.80 5.96
N PHE A 202 -2.82 15.48 6.93
CA PHE A 202 -2.07 16.29 7.90
C PHE A 202 -1.14 15.46 8.79
N ILE A 203 -1.49 14.21 9.11
CA ILE A 203 -0.58 13.31 9.84
C ILE A 203 0.75 13.19 9.09
N ALA A 204 0.70 12.91 7.78
CA ALA A 204 1.90 12.82 6.95
C ALA A 204 2.65 14.15 6.86
N PHE A 205 1.92 15.26 6.72
CA PHE A 205 2.52 16.61 6.69
C PHE A 205 3.32 16.88 7.97
N GLU A 206 2.70 16.66 9.14
CA GLU A 206 3.33 16.91 10.43
C GLU A 206 4.48 15.93 10.72
N PHE A 207 4.43 14.70 10.22
CA PHE A 207 5.58 13.82 10.26
C PHE A 207 6.75 14.36 9.44
N LEU A 208 6.51 14.74 8.18
CA LEU A 208 7.53 15.27 7.29
C LEU A 208 8.18 16.58 7.81
N THR A 209 7.44 17.38 8.57
CA THR A 209 7.97 18.58 9.23
C THR A 209 8.58 18.32 10.61
N GLY A 210 8.33 17.14 11.21
CA GLY A 210 8.87 16.76 12.52
C GLY A 210 8.00 17.07 13.73
N ASN A 211 6.75 17.49 13.52
CA ASN A 211 5.80 17.85 14.56
C ASN A 211 4.96 16.64 14.99
N ILE A 212 5.62 15.70 15.66
CA ILE A 212 5.03 14.46 16.17
C ILE A 212 3.75 14.72 16.99
N GLU A 213 3.74 15.72 17.87
CA GLU A 213 2.57 16.05 18.70
C GLU A 213 1.35 16.49 17.88
N ALA A 214 1.58 17.26 16.80
CA ALA A 214 0.51 17.68 15.90
C ALA A 214 -0.03 16.49 15.11
N ALA A 215 0.83 15.58 14.66
CA ALA A 215 0.44 14.33 14.01
C ALA A 215 -0.48 13.49 14.91
N VAL A 216 -0.17 13.35 16.22
CA VAL A 216 -1.05 12.68 17.21
C VAL A 216 -2.43 13.33 17.25
N LYS A 217 -2.48 14.67 17.30
CA LYS A 217 -3.74 15.43 17.38
C LYS A 217 -4.60 15.20 16.13
N HIS A 218 -3.98 15.20 14.95
CA HIS A 218 -4.67 14.89 13.69
C HIS A 218 -5.16 13.44 13.62
N HIS A 219 -4.40 12.49 14.17
CA HIS A 219 -4.85 11.11 14.31
C HIS A 219 -6.06 10.97 15.24
N ASN A 220 -6.00 11.54 16.45
CA ASN A 220 -7.13 11.50 17.38
C ASN A 220 -8.38 12.17 16.79
N HIS A 221 -8.19 13.23 16.00
CA HIS A 221 -9.29 13.90 15.32
C HIS A 221 -9.88 13.03 14.18
N SER A 222 -9.04 12.33 13.40
CA SER A 222 -9.53 11.44 12.35
C SER A 222 -10.34 10.27 12.94
N VAL A 223 -9.87 9.68 14.05
CA VAL A 223 -10.60 8.63 14.79
C VAL A 223 -11.96 9.15 15.24
N ALA A 224 -12.01 10.29 15.93
CA ALA A 224 -13.25 10.86 16.45
C ALA A 224 -14.26 11.16 15.32
N LEU A 225 -13.80 11.75 14.22
CA LEU A 225 -14.64 12.06 13.06
C LEU A 225 -15.12 10.81 12.32
N MET A 226 -14.26 9.80 12.20
CA MET A 226 -14.63 8.54 11.55
C MET A 226 -15.76 7.84 12.31
N TRP A 227 -15.68 7.81 13.64
CA TRP A 227 -16.76 7.26 14.44
C TRP A 227 -18.05 8.09 14.35
N GLN A 228 -17.96 9.43 14.36
CA GLN A 228 -19.14 10.29 14.13
C GLN A 228 -19.78 10.02 12.75
N TYR A 229 -18.95 9.81 11.73
CA TYR A 229 -19.42 9.46 10.39
C TYR A 229 -20.12 8.10 10.36
N ILE A 230 -19.54 7.09 11.01
CA ILE A 230 -20.12 5.75 11.14
C ILE A 230 -21.47 5.79 11.87
N ASP A 231 -21.53 6.47 13.02
CA ASP A 231 -22.77 6.60 13.81
C ASP A 231 -23.87 7.26 12.96
N LEU A 232 -23.53 8.33 12.21
CA LEU A 232 -24.47 8.99 11.30
C LEU A 232 -24.95 8.07 10.17
N LEU A 233 -24.07 7.23 9.61
CA LEU A 233 -24.46 6.26 8.59
C LEU A 233 -25.36 5.16 9.16
N ILE A 234 -25.12 4.69 10.39
CA ILE A 234 -25.96 3.71 11.08
C ILE A 234 -27.37 4.29 11.28
N GLU A 235 -27.47 5.53 11.76
CA GLU A 235 -28.76 6.21 11.93
C GLU A 235 -29.52 6.37 10.60
N LEU A 236 -28.83 6.73 9.52
CA LEU A 236 -29.44 6.94 8.21
C LEU A 236 -29.85 5.64 7.50
N GLN A 237 -29.06 4.56 7.64
CA GLN A 237 -29.32 3.28 6.96
C GLN A 237 -30.14 2.31 7.82
N GLY A 238 -30.18 2.50 9.15
CA GLY A 238 -30.89 1.62 10.08
C GLY A 238 -30.29 0.21 10.17
N VAL A 239 -29.00 0.05 9.87
CA VAL A 239 -28.29 -1.25 9.91
C VAL A 239 -27.14 -1.21 10.92
N PRO A 240 -26.81 -2.35 11.56
CA PRO A 240 -25.66 -2.40 12.46
C PRO A 240 -24.34 -2.31 11.67
N LEU A 241 -23.25 -1.96 12.36
CA LEU A 241 -21.92 -1.70 11.78
C LEU A 241 -21.45 -2.81 10.83
N GLU A 242 -21.69 -4.07 11.18
CA GLU A 242 -21.23 -5.25 10.45
C GLU A 242 -21.89 -5.36 9.06
N ARG A 243 -23.05 -4.73 8.88
CA ARG A 243 -23.82 -4.71 7.63
C ARG A 243 -23.76 -3.38 6.90
N LEU A 244 -23.01 -2.41 7.43
CA LEU A 244 -22.91 -1.07 6.86
C LEU A 244 -22.16 -1.10 5.52
N SER A 245 -22.70 -0.44 4.51
CA SER A 245 -22.04 -0.33 3.21
C SER A 245 -21.12 0.90 3.18
N PHE A 246 -19.82 0.67 3.06
CA PHE A 246 -18.82 1.72 2.84
C PHE A 246 -18.47 1.86 1.37
N SER A 247 -18.18 3.10 0.94
CA SER A 247 -17.45 3.30 -0.31
C SER A 247 -16.03 2.77 -0.20
N ASP A 248 -15.35 2.57 -1.34
CA ASP A 248 -13.94 2.14 -1.36
C ASP A 248 -13.05 3.10 -0.55
N MET A 249 -13.35 4.41 -0.58
CA MET A 249 -12.62 5.43 0.16
C MET A 249 -12.91 5.39 1.66
N ASP A 250 -14.17 5.21 2.06
CA ASP A 250 -14.53 5.13 3.48
C ASP A 250 -13.85 3.92 4.13
N ARG A 251 -13.86 2.79 3.41
CA ARG A 251 -13.18 1.57 3.84
C ARG A 251 -11.68 1.78 3.94
N SER A 252 -11.06 2.37 2.93
CA SER A 252 -9.60 2.58 2.97
C SER A 252 -9.21 3.53 4.11
N MET A 253 -9.94 4.62 4.33
CA MET A 253 -9.68 5.56 5.43
C MET A 253 -9.86 4.88 6.79
N PHE A 254 -10.89 4.05 6.95
CA PHE A 254 -11.09 3.25 8.16
C PHE A 254 -9.88 2.37 8.43
N ASP A 255 -9.48 1.57 7.43
CA ASP A 255 -8.35 0.64 7.53
C ASP A 255 -7.04 1.40 7.81
N SER A 256 -6.83 2.58 7.22
CA SER A 256 -5.67 3.43 7.51
C SER A 256 -5.65 3.93 8.96
N ILE A 257 -6.78 4.36 9.49
CA ILE A 257 -6.91 4.80 10.90
C ILE A 257 -6.61 3.64 11.86
N GLU A 258 -7.22 2.47 11.62
CA GLU A 258 -6.97 1.29 12.45
C GLU A 258 -5.49 0.85 12.39
N ARG A 259 -4.88 0.90 11.20
CA ARG A 259 -3.45 0.61 11.05
C ARG A 259 -2.62 1.58 11.88
N LEU A 260 -2.94 2.88 11.85
CA LEU A 260 -2.26 3.90 12.64
C LEU A 260 -2.37 3.64 14.15
N ASP A 261 -3.51 3.11 14.63
CA ASP A 261 -3.70 2.72 16.05
C ASP A 261 -2.81 1.54 16.47
N THR A 262 -2.53 0.62 15.55
CA THR A 262 -1.67 -0.55 15.83
C THR A 262 -0.18 -0.24 15.79
N LEU A 263 0.20 0.97 15.35
CA LEU A 263 1.61 1.30 15.30
C LEU A 263 2.12 1.52 16.73
N PRO A 264 3.22 0.89 17.16
CA PRO A 264 3.96 1.43 18.26
C PRO A 264 4.39 2.83 17.86
N TRP A 265 4.09 3.78 18.73
CA TRP A 265 5.01 4.39 19.70
C TRP A 265 6.48 4.66 19.28
N ILE A 266 6.81 4.43 18.01
CA ILE A 266 8.12 4.56 17.41
C ILE A 266 8.36 6.05 17.30
N GLN A 267 9.21 6.56 18.19
CA GLN A 267 9.70 7.94 18.31
C GLN A 267 8.99 8.83 19.33
N GLY A 268 8.72 8.31 20.54
CA GLY A 268 8.28 9.17 21.65
C GLY A 268 6.80 9.54 21.60
N PHE A 269 6.05 8.97 20.67
CA PHE A 269 4.68 8.54 20.95
C PHE A 269 4.79 7.53 22.09
N GLY A 270 4.80 7.91 23.36
CA GLY A 270 4.64 6.97 24.47
C GLY A 270 3.15 6.83 24.80
N ALA A 271 2.77 5.81 25.59
CA ALA A 271 1.41 5.63 26.14
C ALA A 271 0.79 6.89 26.76
N GLU A 272 1.61 7.87 27.10
CA GLU A 272 1.26 9.17 27.68
C GLU A 272 0.78 10.22 26.65
N GLY A 273 0.96 9.97 25.34
CA GLY A 273 0.66 10.92 24.26
C GLY A 273 -0.81 10.93 23.80
N ILE A 274 -1.55 9.83 24.01
CA ILE A 274 -2.99 9.78 23.72
C ILE A 274 -3.75 10.32 24.94
N LYS A 275 -4.00 11.63 24.94
CA LYS A 275 -4.80 12.32 25.98
C LYS A 275 -6.30 12.36 25.67
N VAL A 276 -6.75 11.78 24.56
CA VAL A 276 -8.15 11.87 24.14
C VAL A 276 -8.94 10.69 24.71
N SER A 277 -9.34 10.83 25.96
CA SER A 277 -10.62 10.29 26.40
C SER A 277 -11.71 11.15 25.74
N SER A 278 -12.32 10.67 24.65
CA SER A 278 -13.59 11.24 24.20
C SER A 278 -14.58 11.10 25.37
N PRO A 279 -15.24 12.18 25.84
CA PRO A 279 -16.21 12.09 26.93
C PRO A 279 -17.41 11.18 26.62
N MET A 280 -17.68 10.91 25.33
CA MET A 280 -18.80 10.06 24.91
C MET A 280 -18.42 8.60 24.65
N ARG A 281 -17.13 8.27 24.51
CA ARG A 281 -16.64 6.88 24.43
C ARG A 281 -15.22 6.83 24.99
N ASN A 282 -15.07 6.26 26.19
CA ASN A 282 -13.78 5.77 26.68
C ASN A 282 -13.21 4.84 25.60
N PHE A 283 -12.04 5.13 25.05
CA PHE A 283 -11.29 4.05 24.43
C PHE A 283 -10.34 3.48 25.47
N PRO A 284 -10.59 2.22 25.84
CA PRO A 284 -9.66 1.21 25.35
C PRO A 284 -10.23 -0.09 24.75
N HIS A 285 -11.54 -0.42 24.78
CA HIS A 285 -12.00 -1.81 24.52
C HIS A 285 -13.24 -2.00 23.61
N ASN A 286 -13.55 -1.09 22.68
CA ASN A 286 -14.71 -1.24 21.79
C ASN A 286 -14.44 -0.87 20.32
N CYS A 287 -13.20 -1.03 19.84
CA CYS A 287 -12.94 -1.03 18.40
C CYS A 287 -13.56 -2.32 17.87
N ARG A 288 -14.78 -2.21 17.35
CA ARG A 288 -15.39 -3.29 16.59
C ARG A 288 -14.64 -3.39 15.28
N HIS A 289 -13.65 -4.28 15.25
CA HIS A 289 -13.02 -4.71 14.01
C HIS A 289 -14.11 -5.23 13.09
N ARG A 290 -14.00 -4.90 11.81
CA ARG A 290 -14.83 -5.54 10.80
C ARG A 290 -14.55 -7.04 10.69
N LEU A 291 -13.33 -7.45 11.04
CA LEU A 291 -12.83 -8.82 10.98
C LEU A 291 -12.60 -9.33 12.40
N ASN A 292 -13.16 -10.48 12.77
CA ASN A 292 -12.81 -11.11 14.03
C ASN A 292 -11.55 -11.94 13.86
N VAL A 293 -10.70 -11.95 14.89
CA VAL A 293 -9.44 -12.72 14.90
C VAL A 293 -9.71 -14.22 14.78
N GLY A 294 -10.86 -14.69 15.28
CA GLY A 294 -11.30 -16.08 15.11
C GLY A 294 -11.60 -16.48 13.66
N ASP A 295 -11.75 -15.50 12.76
CA ASP A 295 -12.06 -15.73 11.34
C ASP A 295 -10.79 -15.81 10.46
N ILE A 296 -9.58 -15.89 11.05
CA ILE A 296 -8.32 -16.07 10.29
C ILE A 296 -8.45 -17.32 9.40
N PRO A 297 -8.30 -17.19 8.06
CA PRO A 297 -8.33 -18.32 7.14
C PRO A 297 -7.22 -19.32 7.43
N GLU A 298 -7.46 -20.61 7.14
CA GLU A 298 -6.41 -21.64 7.24
C GLU A 298 -5.18 -21.36 6.36
N ARG A 299 -5.34 -20.58 5.27
CA ARG A 299 -4.31 -20.31 4.27
C ARG A 299 -4.57 -18.96 3.61
N PHE A 300 -3.53 -18.15 3.41
CA PHE A 300 -3.66 -16.91 2.65
C PHE A 300 -3.48 -17.13 1.14
N GLY A 301 -4.39 -16.53 0.36
CA GLY A 301 -4.38 -16.55 -1.10
C GLY A 301 -3.30 -15.65 -1.71
N HIS A 302 -3.00 -14.50 -1.09
CA HIS A 302 -1.99 -13.55 -1.56
C HIS A 302 -1.37 -12.72 -0.43
N VAL A 303 -0.23 -12.07 -0.70
CA VAL A 303 0.57 -11.36 0.32
C VAL A 303 -0.20 -10.22 0.98
N HIS A 304 -1.03 -9.50 0.21
CA HIS A 304 -1.86 -8.42 0.77
C HIS A 304 -2.89 -8.93 1.80
N GLU A 305 -3.44 -10.13 1.63
CA GLU A 305 -4.37 -10.72 2.60
C GLU A 305 -3.64 -11.08 3.89
N ALA A 306 -2.41 -11.61 3.77
CA ALA A 306 -1.57 -11.87 4.92
C ALA A 306 -1.24 -10.58 5.70
N PHE A 307 -0.97 -9.47 5.01
CA PHE A 307 -0.79 -8.15 5.65
C PHE A 307 -2.05 -7.71 6.40
N THR A 308 -3.23 -7.79 5.80
CA THR A 308 -4.48 -7.41 6.47
C THR A 308 -4.68 -8.21 7.76
N TRP A 309 -4.52 -9.54 7.70
CA TRP A 309 -4.63 -10.38 8.89
C TRP A 309 -3.49 -10.17 9.89
N TRP A 310 -2.31 -9.76 9.44
CA TRP A 310 -1.21 -9.38 10.33
C TRP A 310 -1.60 -8.19 11.19
N HIS A 311 -2.21 -7.15 10.58
CA HIS A 311 -2.71 -5.99 11.31
C HIS A 311 -3.79 -6.36 12.33
N VAL A 312 -4.76 -7.19 11.94
CA VAL A 312 -5.81 -7.69 12.85
C VAL A 312 -5.19 -8.45 14.03
N THR A 313 -4.20 -9.30 13.76
CA THR A 313 -3.48 -10.08 14.78
C THR A 313 -2.72 -9.17 15.74
N GLN A 314 -1.96 -8.21 15.22
CA GLN A 314 -1.23 -7.23 16.05
C GLN A 314 -2.18 -6.41 16.92
N HIS A 315 -3.31 -5.97 16.36
CA HIS A 315 -4.31 -5.22 17.10
C HIS A 315 -4.91 -6.03 18.25
N ALA A 316 -5.21 -7.31 18.02
CA ALA A 316 -5.73 -8.19 19.06
C ALA A 316 -4.72 -8.40 20.20
N MET A 317 -3.45 -8.63 19.85
CA MET A 317 -2.36 -8.74 20.82
C MET A 317 -2.22 -7.45 21.65
N MET A 318 -2.34 -6.29 21.01
CA MET A 318 -2.33 -4.99 21.69
C MET A 318 -3.43 -4.88 22.75
N HIS A 319 -4.65 -5.32 22.45
CA HIS A 319 -5.76 -5.30 23.41
C HIS A 319 -5.50 -6.19 24.61
N ALA A 320 -5.11 -7.45 24.37
CA ALA A 320 -4.82 -8.39 25.43
C ALA A 320 -3.78 -7.82 26.42
N LEU A 321 -2.78 -7.10 25.90
CA LEU A 321 -1.73 -6.49 26.72
C LEU A 321 -2.14 -5.18 27.38
N HIS A 322 -3.05 -4.40 26.76
CA HIS A 322 -3.57 -3.17 27.34
C HIS A 322 -4.40 -3.45 28.59
N GLU A 323 -5.26 -4.48 28.56
CA GLU A 323 -6.08 -4.89 29.71
C GLU A 323 -5.23 -5.13 30.96
N ILE A 324 -4.08 -5.79 30.79
CA ILE A 324 -3.09 -6.00 31.86
C ILE A 324 -2.57 -4.67 32.38
N LYS A 325 -2.18 -3.76 31.47
CA LYS A 325 -1.55 -2.49 31.83
C LYS A 325 -2.49 -1.57 32.63
N THR A 326 -3.78 -1.60 32.32
CA THR A 326 -4.80 -0.81 33.02
C THR A 326 -5.32 -1.48 34.30
N SER A 327 -5.00 -2.76 34.51
CA SER A 327 -5.40 -3.48 35.72
C SER A 327 -4.63 -2.96 36.94
N SER A 328 -5.34 -2.71 38.03
CA SER A 328 -4.73 -2.38 39.32
C SER A 328 -4.04 -3.63 39.89
N ASN A 329 -2.72 -3.74 39.70
CA ASN A 329 -1.86 -4.87 40.10
C ASN A 329 -2.23 -6.21 39.44
N PRO A 330 -1.92 -6.41 38.15
CA PRO A 330 -2.16 -7.68 37.47
C PRO A 330 -1.34 -8.81 38.11
N THR A 331 -1.98 -9.95 38.36
CA THR A 331 -1.31 -11.15 38.87
C THR A 331 -0.37 -11.73 37.81
N GLU A 332 0.64 -12.50 38.24
CA GLU A 332 1.54 -13.22 37.33
C GLU A 332 0.78 -14.14 36.37
N SER A 333 -0.23 -14.87 36.89
CA SER A 333 -1.10 -15.72 36.07
C SER A 333 -1.89 -14.96 35.00
N GLN A 334 -2.35 -13.73 35.27
CA GLN A 334 -3.04 -12.92 34.27
C GLN A 334 -2.10 -12.43 33.16
N ARG A 335 -0.85 -12.12 33.53
CA ARG A 335 0.20 -11.77 32.56
C ARG A 335 0.52 -12.96 31.68
N ASP A 336 0.74 -14.13 32.28
CA ASP A 336 1.05 -15.36 31.56
C ASP A 336 -0.07 -15.77 30.60
N ALA A 337 -1.33 -15.64 31.01
CA ALA A 337 -2.48 -15.93 30.16
C ALA A 337 -2.52 -15.02 28.92
N ALA A 338 -2.33 -13.72 29.08
CA ALA A 338 -2.34 -12.79 27.95
C ALA A 338 -1.12 -12.94 27.03
N PHE A 339 0.05 -13.29 27.57
CA PHE A 339 1.21 -13.64 26.75
C PHE A 339 1.00 -14.96 26.00
N ALA A 340 0.36 -15.95 26.61
CA ALA A 340 -0.01 -17.21 25.96
C ALA A 340 -1.01 -16.96 24.81
N GLU A 341 -2.04 -16.14 25.05
CA GLU A 341 -2.98 -15.70 24.01
C GLU A 341 -2.24 -15.03 22.84
N CYS A 342 -1.33 -14.10 23.14
CA CYS A 342 -0.49 -13.45 22.12
C CYS A 342 0.35 -14.46 21.32
N ALA A 343 0.89 -15.50 21.97
CA ALA A 343 1.65 -16.56 21.31
C ALA A 343 0.76 -17.40 20.38
N GLU A 344 -0.44 -17.77 20.84
CA GLU A 344 -1.42 -18.53 20.05
C GLU A 344 -1.88 -17.75 18.81
N LEU A 345 -2.18 -16.47 18.98
CA LEU A 345 -2.55 -15.57 17.87
C LEU A 345 -1.45 -15.48 16.82
N LEU A 346 -0.20 -15.28 17.27
CA LEU A 346 0.95 -15.19 16.40
C LEU A 346 1.22 -16.51 15.65
N GLN A 347 1.04 -17.65 16.34
CA GLN A 347 1.19 -18.98 15.76
C GLN A 347 0.07 -19.29 14.75
N SER A 348 -1.17 -18.90 15.05
CA SER A 348 -2.32 -19.08 14.15
C SER A 348 -2.09 -18.34 12.82
N TRP A 349 -1.70 -17.06 12.91
CA TRP A 349 -1.38 -16.26 11.73
C TRP A 349 -0.22 -16.85 10.92
N HIS A 350 0.88 -17.27 11.57
CA HIS A 350 2.04 -17.85 10.87
C HIS A 350 1.71 -19.17 10.20
N SER A 351 0.87 -19.99 10.83
CA SER A 351 0.40 -21.26 10.26
C SER A 351 -0.36 -21.05 8.95
N ALA A 352 -1.17 -19.99 8.86
CA ALA A 352 -1.85 -19.59 7.63
C ALA A 352 -0.92 -18.96 6.58
N PHE A 353 0.16 -18.29 7.03
CA PHE A 353 1.13 -17.60 6.20
C PHE A 353 2.21 -18.51 5.61
N ALA A 354 2.68 -19.52 6.34
CA ALA A 354 3.81 -20.37 5.94
C ALA A 354 3.66 -21.02 4.54
N PRO A 355 2.48 -21.52 4.12
CA PRO A 355 2.29 -22.03 2.77
C PRO A 355 2.50 -20.96 1.68
N LEU A 356 2.07 -19.73 1.96
CA LEU A 356 2.23 -18.59 1.06
C LEU A 356 3.71 -18.20 0.94
N LEU A 357 4.43 -18.14 2.06
CA LEU A 357 5.87 -17.85 2.10
C LEU A 357 6.69 -18.89 1.31
N HIS A 358 6.36 -20.18 1.45
CA HIS A 358 7.02 -21.24 0.70
C HIS A 358 6.78 -21.09 -0.82
N ARG A 359 5.54 -20.78 -1.20
CA ARG A 359 5.17 -20.58 -2.61
C ARG A 359 5.90 -19.39 -3.22
N THR A 360 5.98 -18.24 -2.53
CA THR A 360 6.69 -17.07 -3.03
C THR A 360 8.20 -17.33 -3.16
N LYS A 361 8.78 -18.16 -2.27
CA LYS A 361 10.18 -18.59 -2.38
C LYS A 361 10.47 -19.38 -3.65
N ILE A 362 9.59 -20.31 -4.04
CA ILE A 362 9.75 -21.12 -5.26
C ILE A 362 9.76 -20.22 -6.51
N TYR A 363 8.85 -19.25 -6.57
CA TYR A 363 8.69 -18.38 -7.74
C TYR A 363 9.44 -17.04 -7.63
N ARG A 364 10.42 -16.93 -6.72
CA ARG A 364 11.15 -15.67 -6.43
C ARG A 364 11.84 -15.04 -7.64
N THR A 365 12.25 -15.84 -8.63
CA THR A 365 12.87 -15.35 -9.87
C THR A 365 11.86 -14.78 -10.85
N SER A 366 10.60 -15.26 -10.81
CA SER A 366 9.53 -14.80 -11.69
C SER A 366 8.68 -13.70 -11.06
N TYR A 367 8.57 -13.67 -9.72
CA TYR A 367 7.76 -12.71 -8.96
C TYR A 367 8.53 -12.19 -7.74
N GLY A 368 9.62 -11.45 -7.98
CA GLY A 368 10.51 -10.94 -6.92
C GLY A 368 9.80 -10.06 -5.88
N SER A 369 8.86 -9.21 -6.29
CA SER A 369 8.12 -8.31 -5.39
C SER A 369 7.28 -9.05 -4.35
N ALA A 370 6.64 -10.16 -4.71
CA ALA A 370 5.84 -10.96 -3.78
C ALA A 370 6.74 -11.69 -2.77
N TRP A 371 7.95 -12.09 -3.18
CA TRP A 371 8.93 -12.69 -2.28
C TRP A 371 9.47 -11.68 -1.28
N THR A 372 9.88 -10.48 -1.71
CA THR A 372 10.38 -9.46 -0.78
C THR A 372 9.34 -8.99 0.22
N GLN A 373 8.08 -8.81 -0.21
CA GLN A 373 6.97 -8.51 0.69
C GLN A 373 6.72 -9.64 1.71
N ALA A 374 6.78 -10.90 1.27
CA ALA A 374 6.62 -12.05 2.17
C ALA A 374 7.79 -12.15 3.18
N MET A 375 9.02 -11.86 2.74
CA MET A 375 10.17 -11.80 3.65
C MET A 375 10.07 -10.67 4.67
N THR A 376 9.52 -9.52 4.29
CA THR A 376 9.25 -8.42 5.21
C THR A 376 8.25 -8.86 6.30
N LEU A 377 7.17 -9.57 5.93
CA LEU A 377 6.23 -10.16 6.87
C LEU A 377 6.88 -11.23 7.77
N GLU A 378 7.75 -12.08 7.23
CA GLU A 378 8.48 -13.08 8.03
C GLU A 378 9.43 -12.39 9.04
N ALA A 379 10.13 -11.33 8.63
CA ALA A 379 11.00 -10.57 9.52
C ALA A 379 10.22 -9.99 10.71
N LEU A 380 9.03 -9.46 10.47
CA LEU A 380 8.16 -8.98 11.53
C LEU A 380 7.70 -10.05 12.50
N TYR A 381 7.27 -11.19 11.95
CA TYR A 381 6.85 -12.32 12.76
C TYR A 381 7.99 -12.74 13.69
N VAL A 382 9.21 -12.87 13.16
CA VAL A 382 10.41 -13.21 13.92
C VAL A 382 10.74 -12.15 14.98
N GLU A 383 10.66 -10.86 14.66
CA GLU A 383 10.84 -9.78 15.64
C GLU A 383 9.83 -9.86 16.79
N THR A 384 8.54 -9.98 16.46
CA THR A 384 7.47 -10.07 17.46
C THR A 384 7.60 -11.32 18.31
N LEU A 385 7.92 -12.46 17.71
CA LEU A 385 8.12 -13.73 18.41
C LEU A 385 9.33 -13.65 19.36
N SER A 386 10.46 -13.11 18.89
CA SER A 386 11.65 -12.95 19.71
C SER A 386 11.41 -12.01 20.89
N ALA A 387 10.65 -10.93 20.68
CA ALA A 387 10.29 -10.02 21.76
C ALA A 387 9.37 -10.67 22.79
N LEU A 388 8.37 -11.45 22.34
CA LEU A 388 7.47 -12.22 23.21
C LEU A 388 8.26 -13.26 24.04
N ARG A 389 9.15 -14.02 23.41
CA ARG A 389 9.97 -15.06 24.06
C ARG A 389 10.99 -14.49 25.05
N SER A 390 11.63 -13.38 24.71
CA SER A 390 12.57 -12.69 25.61
C SER A 390 11.93 -12.34 26.96
N ARG A 391 10.61 -12.08 26.97
CA ARG A 391 9.85 -11.71 28.17
C ARG A 391 9.33 -12.91 28.94
N TYR A 392 8.94 -13.97 28.23
CA TYR A 392 8.33 -15.15 28.81
C TYR A 392 9.31 -16.08 29.55
N LYS A 393 10.64 -15.82 29.53
CA LYS A 393 11.68 -16.57 30.26
C LYS A 393 11.60 -18.11 30.13
N GLN A 394 10.96 -18.66 29.09
CA GLN A 394 11.03 -20.09 28.80
C GLN A 394 12.36 -20.41 28.12
N ASP A 395 13.34 -20.82 28.91
CA ASP A 395 14.44 -21.80 28.64
C ASP A 395 15.07 -21.88 27.24
N SER A 396 15.02 -20.82 26.45
CA SER A 396 15.58 -20.81 25.09
C SER A 396 16.74 -19.83 25.04
N ASN A 397 17.95 -20.36 25.29
CA ASN A 397 19.23 -19.68 25.01
C ASN A 397 19.43 -19.35 23.50
N VAL A 398 18.42 -19.60 22.65
CA VAL A 398 18.44 -19.35 21.22
C VAL A 398 17.15 -18.62 20.83
N LEU A 399 17.19 -17.29 20.83
CA LEU A 399 16.15 -16.47 20.23
C LEU A 399 16.23 -16.58 18.70
N PRO A 400 15.09 -16.62 17.98
CA PRO A 400 15.08 -16.52 16.52
C PRO A 400 15.84 -15.27 16.04
N ALA A 401 16.92 -15.46 15.31
CA ALA A 401 17.77 -14.38 14.83
C ALA A 401 17.20 -13.76 13.54
N VAL A 402 16.51 -12.61 13.70
CA VAL A 402 15.97 -11.81 12.57
C VAL A 402 17.07 -11.41 11.57
N GLU A 403 18.31 -11.30 12.03
CA GLU A 403 19.49 -11.00 11.20
C GLU A 403 19.62 -11.92 9.99
N SER A 404 19.26 -13.21 10.13
CA SER A 404 19.30 -14.18 9.04
C SER A 404 18.30 -13.84 7.93
N VAL A 405 17.09 -13.39 8.31
CA VAL A 405 16.03 -12.96 7.40
C VAL A 405 16.43 -11.65 6.71
N TYR A 406 16.98 -10.69 7.45
CA TYR A 406 17.50 -9.45 6.86
C TYR A 406 18.60 -9.71 5.83
N ARG A 407 19.59 -10.55 6.15
CA ARG A 407 20.67 -10.88 5.20
C ARG A 407 20.16 -11.61 3.97
N GLU A 408 19.20 -12.54 4.10
CA GLU A 408 18.58 -13.18 2.93
C GLU A 408 17.81 -12.16 2.06
N LEU A 409 17.12 -11.21 2.69
CA LEU A 409 16.38 -10.14 2.00
C LEU A 409 17.33 -9.24 1.22
N LEU A 410 18.40 -8.76 1.87
CA LEU A 410 19.41 -7.90 1.25
C LEU A 410 20.15 -8.61 0.10
N ARG A 411 20.47 -9.91 0.25
CA ARG A 411 21.07 -10.71 -0.83
C ARG A 411 20.16 -10.79 -2.05
N HIS A 412 18.86 -11.01 -1.85
CA HIS A 412 17.90 -11.05 -2.95
C HIS A 412 17.76 -9.68 -3.63
N CYS A 413 17.65 -8.59 -2.85
CA CYS A 413 17.62 -7.23 -3.39
C CYS A 413 18.90 -6.90 -4.20
N MET A 414 20.08 -7.31 -3.71
CA MET A 414 21.34 -7.17 -4.45
C MET A 414 21.35 -7.96 -5.76
N GLN A 415 20.80 -9.17 -5.78
CA GLN A 415 20.66 -9.98 -6.99
C GLN A 415 19.77 -9.28 -8.02
N LEU A 416 18.59 -8.81 -7.60
CA LEU A 416 17.67 -8.05 -8.46
C LEU A 416 18.31 -6.76 -9.00
N ALA A 417 19.10 -6.06 -8.18
CA ALA A 417 19.82 -4.86 -8.59
C ALA A 417 20.97 -5.14 -9.58
N ARG A 418 21.46 -6.39 -9.66
CA ARG A 418 22.48 -6.81 -10.64
C ARG A 418 21.86 -7.25 -11.97
N GLU A 419 20.73 -7.94 -11.90
CA GLU A 419 20.04 -8.49 -13.08
C GLU A 419 19.32 -7.40 -13.89
N ASN A 420 18.72 -6.42 -13.22
CA ASN A 420 18.03 -5.32 -13.87
C ASN A 420 19.01 -4.18 -14.15
N GLN A 421 19.35 -3.92 -15.42
CA GLN A 421 20.08 -2.70 -15.78
C GLN A 421 19.18 -1.49 -15.56
N LEU A 422 19.36 -0.80 -14.44
CA LEU A 422 18.56 0.32 -13.95
C LEU A 422 18.56 1.52 -14.94
N ARG A 423 17.79 1.43 -16.02
CA ARG A 423 17.69 2.49 -17.05
C ARG A 423 16.22 2.81 -17.33
N GLY A 424 15.71 3.86 -16.70
CA GLY A 424 14.41 4.46 -17.04
C GLY A 424 13.20 3.87 -16.30
N PHE A 425 12.00 4.11 -16.85
CA PHE A 425 10.64 3.99 -16.27
C PHE A 425 10.23 2.66 -15.60
N GLU A 426 11.08 1.62 -15.57
CA GLU A 426 10.86 0.41 -14.75
C GLU A 426 11.10 0.64 -13.24
N THR A 427 11.45 1.88 -12.87
CA THR A 427 11.72 2.42 -11.53
C THR A 427 10.72 1.96 -10.46
N VAL A 428 9.41 2.08 -10.69
CA VAL A 428 8.39 1.83 -9.63
C VAL A 428 8.32 0.36 -9.19
N VAL A 429 8.54 -0.58 -10.12
CA VAL A 429 8.58 -2.02 -9.78
C VAL A 429 9.85 -2.35 -9.00
N LEU A 430 10.97 -1.72 -9.37
CA LEU A 430 12.26 -1.87 -8.71
C LEU A 430 12.27 -1.23 -7.32
N GLU A 431 11.60 -0.10 -7.13
CA GLU A 431 11.44 0.54 -5.81
C GLU A 431 10.74 -0.40 -4.84
N ASN A 432 9.60 -0.97 -5.24
CA ASN A 432 8.85 -1.91 -4.41
C ASN A 432 9.59 -3.24 -4.16
N SER A 433 10.44 -3.67 -5.10
CA SER A 433 11.14 -4.96 -5.02
C SER A 433 12.53 -4.87 -4.40
N ILE A 434 13.15 -3.69 -4.35
CA ILE A 434 14.54 -3.49 -3.92
C ILE A 434 14.63 -2.43 -2.84
N ILE A 435 14.14 -1.21 -3.11
CA ILE A 435 14.37 -0.06 -2.22
C ILE A 435 13.59 -0.19 -0.92
N ARG A 436 12.28 -0.40 -0.98
CA ARG A 436 11.45 -0.47 0.23
C ARG A 436 11.91 -1.55 1.22
N PRO A 437 12.21 -2.79 0.78
CA PRO A 437 12.71 -3.82 1.69
C PRO A 437 14.08 -3.47 2.30
N VAL A 438 14.98 -2.84 1.54
CA VAL A 438 16.30 -2.43 2.04
C VAL A 438 16.17 -1.32 3.08
N VAL A 439 15.31 -0.34 2.81
CA VAL A 439 15.04 0.78 3.73
C VAL A 439 14.37 0.28 5.01
N PHE A 440 13.43 -0.66 4.88
CA PHE A 440 12.85 -1.37 6.02
C PHE A 440 13.93 -1.97 6.93
N VAL A 441 14.88 -2.74 6.38
CA VAL A 441 16.00 -3.30 7.16
C VAL A 441 16.84 -2.20 7.79
N LEU A 442 17.16 -1.14 7.02
CA LEU A 442 18.00 -0.03 7.45
C LEU A 442 17.43 0.68 8.70
N PHE A 443 16.11 0.85 8.78
CA PHE A 443 15.45 1.47 9.94
C PHE A 443 15.21 0.51 11.12
N LYS A 444 15.31 -0.81 10.90
CA LYS A 444 15.03 -1.83 11.91
C LYS A 444 16.25 -2.35 12.65
N THR A 445 17.44 -2.23 12.06
CA THR A 445 18.68 -2.74 12.65
C THR A 445 19.69 -1.65 12.98
N GLN A 446 20.43 -1.86 14.07
CA GLN A 446 21.61 -1.07 14.43
C GLN A 446 22.92 -1.83 14.16
N ASP A 447 22.84 -3.07 13.66
CA ASP A 447 24.02 -3.87 13.32
C ASP A 447 24.82 -3.18 12.19
N PRO A 448 26.09 -2.78 12.44
CA PRO A 448 26.89 -2.05 11.47
C PRO A 448 27.16 -2.86 10.19
N ASP A 449 27.25 -4.19 10.28
CA ASP A 449 27.51 -5.04 9.11
C ASP A 449 26.28 -5.13 8.21
N ILE A 450 25.09 -5.32 8.80
CA ILE A 450 23.82 -5.34 8.04
C ILE A 450 23.53 -3.95 7.44
N VAL A 451 23.78 -2.87 8.19
CA VAL A 451 23.66 -1.50 7.68
C VAL A 451 24.59 -1.27 6.49
N LYS A 452 25.82 -1.76 6.55
CA LYS A 452 26.78 -1.68 5.44
C LYS A 452 26.30 -2.46 4.21
N GLU A 453 25.76 -3.67 4.39
CA GLU A 453 25.16 -4.44 3.30
C GLU A 453 23.95 -3.71 2.67
N ALA A 454 23.07 -3.14 3.50
CA ALA A 454 21.89 -2.39 3.04
C ALA A 454 22.31 -1.17 2.21
N ARG A 455 23.28 -0.39 2.68
CA ARG A 455 23.84 0.75 1.94
C ARG A 455 24.42 0.34 0.60
N ALA A 456 25.17 -0.77 0.54
CA ALA A 456 25.73 -1.25 -0.72
C ALA A 456 24.66 -1.60 -1.77
N VAL A 457 23.48 -2.10 -1.34
CA VAL A 457 22.34 -2.32 -2.24
C VAL A 457 21.81 -0.98 -2.76
N LEU A 458 21.61 0.02 -1.89
CA LEU A 458 21.14 1.36 -2.29
C LEU A 458 22.11 2.06 -3.24
N GLU A 459 23.42 1.99 -2.98
CA GLU A 459 24.45 2.57 -3.85
C GLU A 459 24.45 1.94 -5.24
N ARG A 460 24.21 0.62 -5.32
CA ARG A 460 24.04 -0.06 -6.60
C ARG A 460 22.75 0.39 -7.31
N ALA A 461 21.70 0.65 -6.54
CA ALA A 461 20.40 1.08 -7.03
C ALA A 461 20.33 2.57 -7.43
N ALA A 462 21.26 3.38 -6.94
CA ALA A 462 21.32 4.83 -7.14
C ALA A 462 21.42 5.28 -8.61
N GLY A 463 21.89 4.40 -9.51
CA GLY A 463 22.04 4.70 -10.93
C GLY A 463 20.73 4.84 -11.73
N GLY A 464 19.57 4.56 -11.13
CA GLY A 464 18.28 4.65 -11.84
C GLY A 464 17.10 5.23 -11.05
N MET A 465 17.24 5.58 -9.77
CA MET A 465 16.11 5.99 -8.91
C MET A 465 16.50 7.12 -7.93
N ASN A 466 15.72 8.20 -7.88
CA ASN A 466 15.97 9.36 -7.00
C ASN A 466 15.92 8.99 -5.51
N MET A 467 15.05 8.05 -5.14
CA MET A 467 14.85 7.60 -3.77
C MET A 467 16.10 7.06 -3.08
N SER A 468 16.90 6.26 -3.80
CA SER A 468 18.10 5.64 -3.21
C SER A 468 19.14 6.69 -2.82
N LEU A 469 19.33 7.69 -3.68
CA LEU A 469 20.25 8.81 -3.44
C LEU A 469 19.78 9.66 -2.27
N LEU A 470 18.47 9.96 -2.21
CA LEU A 470 17.88 10.72 -1.12
C LEU A 470 18.07 10.01 0.23
N ILE A 471 17.81 8.71 0.30
CA ILE A 471 17.99 7.91 1.52
C ILE A 471 19.45 7.87 1.96
N LEU A 472 20.37 7.64 1.03
CA LEU A 472 21.81 7.62 1.33
C LEU A 472 22.27 8.98 1.88
N HIS A 473 21.84 10.07 1.22
CA HIS A 473 22.14 11.43 1.66
C HIS A 473 21.62 11.66 3.08
N LEU A 474 20.32 11.48 3.29
CA LEU A 474 19.67 11.68 4.60
C LEU A 474 20.29 10.82 5.69
N TRP A 475 20.65 9.57 5.38
CA TRP A 475 21.32 8.69 6.32
C TRP A 475 22.67 9.26 6.76
N ASP A 476 23.47 9.80 5.84
CA ASP A 476 24.79 10.36 6.17
C ASP A 476 24.72 11.67 6.98
N VAL A 477 23.63 12.43 6.85
CA VAL A 477 23.45 13.72 7.53
C VAL A 477 22.51 13.66 8.76
N ARG A 478 21.89 12.51 9.04
CA ARG A 478 20.86 12.30 10.10
C ARG A 478 21.19 12.80 11.51
N ASN A 479 22.47 12.92 11.84
CA ASN A 479 22.94 13.38 13.15
C ASN A 479 23.37 14.85 13.19
N ARG A 480 23.34 15.55 12.05
CA ARG A 480 23.89 16.90 11.88
C ARG A 480 22.82 17.99 11.87
N VAL A 481 21.68 17.75 11.23
CA VAL A 481 20.62 18.75 11.07
C VAL A 481 19.30 18.26 11.67
N LYS A 482 18.64 19.14 12.42
CA LYS A 482 17.39 18.82 13.13
C LYS A 482 16.23 18.50 12.17
N SER A 483 16.10 19.25 11.06
CA SER A 483 15.07 19.00 10.03
C SER A 483 15.28 17.67 9.32
N GLU A 484 16.51 17.33 8.96
CA GLU A 484 16.84 16.04 8.31
C GLU A 484 16.63 14.86 9.25
N LYS A 485 16.90 15.04 10.55
CA LYS A 485 16.52 14.06 11.57
C LYS A 485 15.02 13.81 11.53
N TYR A 486 14.19 14.86 11.52
CA TYR A 486 12.74 14.69 11.45
C TYR A 486 12.27 14.05 10.14
N LEU A 487 12.89 14.40 9.01
CA LEU A 487 12.60 13.76 7.73
C LEU A 487 12.95 12.26 7.75
N MET A 488 14.12 11.92 8.28
CA MET A 488 14.54 10.54 8.54
C MET A 488 13.57 9.80 9.44
N LEU A 489 13.06 10.47 10.46
CA LEU A 489 12.06 9.93 11.37
C LEU A 489 10.71 9.70 10.66
N ALA A 490 10.27 10.63 9.81
CA ALA A 490 9.07 10.53 8.99
C ALA A 490 9.16 9.42 7.94
N TRP A 491 10.34 9.23 7.35
CA TRP A 491 10.60 8.16 6.39
C TRP A 491 10.70 6.82 7.09
N GLY A 492 11.38 6.78 8.23
CA GLY A 492 11.36 5.64 9.13
C GLY A 492 9.92 5.24 9.45
N TRP A 493 9.07 6.21 9.81
CA TRP A 493 7.63 6.00 9.95
C TRP A 493 7.04 5.44 8.66
N PHE A 494 7.15 6.08 7.51
CA PHE A 494 6.60 5.58 6.26
C PHE A 494 6.99 4.11 5.93
N PHE A 495 8.28 3.77 5.98
CA PHE A 495 8.79 2.46 5.54
C PHE A 495 8.58 1.37 6.57
N THR A 496 8.49 1.74 7.84
CA THR A 496 8.11 0.79 8.88
C THR A 496 6.60 0.61 8.85
N THR A 497 5.77 1.65 8.83
CA THR A 497 4.31 1.54 8.89
C THR A 497 3.64 0.88 7.67
N THR A 498 4.20 1.02 6.46
CA THR A 498 3.69 0.37 5.23
C THR A 498 3.84 -1.16 5.20
N GLY A 499 4.34 -1.75 6.29
CA GLY A 499 4.17 -3.17 6.55
C GLY A 499 4.41 -3.62 7.99
N CYS A 500 4.86 -2.76 8.91
CA CYS A 500 5.74 -3.20 9.99
C CYS A 500 5.99 -2.16 11.08
N SER A 501 5.20 -2.14 12.13
CA SER A 501 5.69 -1.55 13.38
C SER A 501 5.37 -2.49 14.53
N SER A 502 6.37 -2.60 15.40
CA SER A 502 6.81 -3.81 16.07
C SER A 502 5.96 -4.22 17.28
N GLY A 503 5.49 -5.47 17.27
CA GLY A 503 5.10 -6.17 18.49
C GLY A 503 6.15 -6.05 19.60
N ALA A 504 7.43 -5.86 19.29
CA ALA A 504 8.48 -5.61 20.29
C ALA A 504 8.23 -4.41 21.22
N HIS A 505 7.77 -3.27 20.69
CA HIS A 505 7.52 -2.06 21.50
C HIS A 505 6.20 -2.11 22.25
N VAL A 506 5.21 -2.84 21.72
CA VAL A 506 3.93 -3.11 22.39
C VAL A 506 4.16 -3.67 23.79
N PHE A 507 5.12 -4.56 23.93
CA PHE A 507 5.41 -5.16 25.21
C PHE A 507 6.12 -4.18 26.18
N ASP A 508 6.80 -3.11 25.73
CA ASP A 508 7.64 -2.23 26.57
C ASP A 508 6.88 -1.52 27.70
N GLY A 509 5.57 -1.36 27.57
CA GLY A 509 4.71 -0.70 28.56
C GLY A 509 4.10 -1.58 29.67
N VAL A 510 4.35 -2.89 29.68
CA VAL A 510 3.72 -3.86 30.62
C VAL A 510 4.77 -4.43 31.60
N ARG A 511 5.60 -3.58 32.20
CA ARG A 511 6.64 -4.00 33.18
C ARG A 511 6.09 -4.13 34.58
#